data_AF-A0A1S2HH87-F1
#
_entry.id   AF-A0A1S2HH87-F1
#
_cell.length_a   1.000
_cell.length_b   1.000
_cell.length_c   1.000
_cell.angle_alpha   90.00
_cell.angle_beta   90.00
_cell.angle_gamma   90.00
#
_symmetry.space_group_name_H-M   'P 1'
#
loop_
_entity.id
_entity.type
_entity.pdbx_description
1 polymer ?
#
loop_
_entity_poly.entity_id
_entity_poly.type
_entity_poly.pdbx_seq_one_letter_code
_entity_poly.pdbx_strand_id
1 'polypeptide(L)' 'MSDVPNPEQSSAVEDVEHVEQDEQDDFAARTATAESLPLEQRADAFSALHDELRTRLETGGTARA' A
#
# COMPACT_ATOMS: atom_id res chain seq x y z
N MET A 1 -40.80 -3.28 0.33
CA MET A 1 -39.92 -2.69 1.33
C MET A 1 -38.67 -2.26 0.58
N SER A 2 -38.55 -0.97 0.27
CA SER A 2 -37.36 -0.44 -0.42
C SER A 2 -36.29 -0.28 0.63
N ASP A 3 -35.24 -1.10 0.53
CA ASP A 3 -34.01 -0.94 1.30
C ASP A 3 -33.40 0.40 0.87
N VAL A 4 -33.44 1.40 1.77
CA VAL A 4 -32.78 2.69 1.55
C VAL A 4 -31.31 2.44 1.87
N PRO A 5 -30.37 2.61 0.91
CA PRO A 5 -28.96 2.44 1.21
C PRO A 5 -28.55 3.48 2.26
N ASN A 6 -27.97 3.00 3.36
CA ASN A 6 -27.44 3.85 4.41
C ASN A 6 -26.26 4.68 3.84
N PRO A 7 -26.31 6.02 3.80
CA PRO A 7 -25.26 6.84 3.20
C PRO A 7 -23.90 6.68 3.90
N GLU A 8 -23.88 6.25 5.15
CA GLU A 8 -22.63 6.06 5.91
C GLU A 8 -21.81 4.83 5.45
N GLN A 9 -22.41 3.85 4.77
CA GLN A 9 -21.65 2.71 4.24
C GLN A 9 -20.93 3.04 2.93
N SER A 10 -21.39 4.01 2.15
CA SER A 10 -20.74 4.41 0.88
C SER A 10 -19.42 5.11 1.16
N SER A 11 -19.40 6.05 2.12
CA SER A 11 -18.19 6.81 2.42
C SER A 11 -17.08 5.97 3.09
N ALA A 12 -17.43 4.94 3.86
CA ALA A 12 -16.43 4.10 4.52
C ALA A 12 -15.70 3.13 3.57
N VAL A 13 -16.34 2.70 2.48
CA VAL A 13 -15.67 1.86 1.47
C VAL A 13 -14.83 2.69 0.51
N GLU A 14 -15.27 3.90 0.17
CA GLU A 14 -14.50 4.84 -0.67
C GLU A 14 -13.22 5.32 0.03
N ASP A 15 -13.26 5.56 1.35
CA ASP A 15 -12.10 5.98 2.15
C ASP A 15 -11.03 4.88 2.24
N VAL A 16 -11.44 3.62 2.45
CA VAL A 16 -10.51 2.48 2.52
C VAL A 16 -9.86 2.20 1.16
N GLU A 17 -10.64 2.21 0.08
CA GLU A 17 -10.12 1.95 -1.27
C GLU A 17 -9.16 3.05 -1.75
N HIS A 18 -9.39 4.30 -1.34
CA HIS A 18 -8.49 5.42 -1.64
C HIS A 18 -7.15 5.28 -0.89
N VAL A 19 -7.19 4.91 0.39
CA VAL A 19 -5.97 4.67 1.20
C VAL A 19 -5.15 3.52 0.63
N GLU A 20 -5.78 2.42 0.19
CA GLU A 20 -5.08 1.28 -0.42
C GLU A 20 -4.43 1.65 -1.76
N GLN A 21 -5.09 2.49 -2.58
CA GLN A 21 -4.52 2.98 -3.84
C GLN A 21 -3.32 3.90 -3.61
N ASP A 22 -3.44 4.86 -2.68
CA ASP A 22 -2.34 5.76 -2.34
C ASP A 22 -1.12 5.00 -1.81
N GLU A 23 -1.33 3.98 -0.96
CA GLU A 23 -0.23 3.13 -0.48
C GLU A 23 0.45 2.33 -1.60
N GLN A 24 -0.33 1.87 -2.58
CA GLN A 24 0.18 1.12 -3.73
C GLN A 24 1.00 2.05 -4.65
N ASP A 25 0.53 3.28 -4.87
CA ASP A 25 1.22 4.28 -5.66
C ASP A 25 2.54 4.72 -4.98
N ASP A 26 2.53 4.88 -3.66
CA ASP A 26 3.74 5.16 -2.87
C ASP A 26 4.76 4.02 -2.93
N PHE A 27 4.29 2.76 -2.93
CA PHE A 27 5.16 1.60 -3.10
C PHE A 27 5.75 1.54 -4.51
N ALA A 28 4.94 1.84 -5.54
CA ALA A 28 5.40 1.90 -6.93
C ALA A 28 6.47 2.99 -7.13
N ALA A 29 6.27 4.18 -6.56
CA ALA A 29 7.24 5.28 -6.63
C ALA A 29 8.57 4.94 -5.95
N ARG A 30 8.53 4.30 -4.78
CA ARG A 30 9.73 3.84 -4.07
C ARG A 30 10.47 2.74 -4.82
N THR A 31 9.74 1.81 -5.42
CA THR A 31 10.31 0.76 -6.28
C THR A 31 11.01 1.36 -7.50
N ALA A 32 10.37 2.30 -8.21
CA ALA A 32 10.97 3.01 -9.33
C ALA A 32 12.25 3.78 -8.93
N THR A 33 12.25 4.36 -7.72
CA THR A 33 13.44 5.01 -7.16
C THR A 33 14.58 4.02 -6.97
N ALA A 34 14.32 2.84 -6.38
CA ALA A 34 15.32 1.79 -6.21
C ALA A 34 15.88 1.30 -7.56
N GLU A 35 15.04 1.17 -8.58
CA GLU A 35 15.47 0.78 -9.94
C GLU A 35 16.32 1.85 -10.63
N SER A 36 16.17 3.13 -10.28
CA SER A 36 16.99 4.22 -10.83
C SER A 36 18.42 4.25 -10.26
N LEU A 37 18.68 3.55 -9.15
CA LEU A 37 20.00 3.48 -8.52
C LEU A 37 21.00 2.64 -9.35
N PRO A 38 22.31 2.89 -9.17
CA PRO A 38 23.37 2.02 -9.69
C PRO A 38 23.18 0.57 -9.24
N LEU A 39 23.58 -0.39 -10.10
CA LEU A 39 23.29 -1.81 -9.92
C LEU A 39 23.79 -2.34 -8.55
N GLU A 40 24.96 -1.89 -8.12
CA GLU A 40 25.57 -2.26 -6.85
C GLU A 40 24.79 -1.77 -5.61
N GLN A 41 23.93 -0.76 -5.77
CA GLN A 41 23.10 -0.20 -4.69
C GLN A 41 21.66 -0.73 -4.69
N ARG A 42 21.21 -1.35 -5.79
CA ARG A 42 19.82 -1.84 -5.91
C ARG A 42 19.50 -2.91 -4.88
N ALA A 43 20.41 -3.84 -4.62
CA ALA A 43 20.18 -4.95 -3.69
C ALA A 43 19.88 -4.47 -2.27
N ASP A 44 20.63 -3.47 -1.79
CA ASP A 44 20.42 -2.88 -0.47
C ASP A 44 19.09 -2.10 -0.42
N ALA A 45 18.78 -1.33 -1.47
CA ALA A 45 17.52 -0.59 -1.57
C ALA A 45 16.28 -1.50 -1.59
N PHE A 46 16.33 -2.59 -2.35
CA PHE A 46 15.24 -3.58 -2.36
C PHE A 46 15.13 -4.32 -1.03
N SER A 47 16.25 -4.64 -0.37
CA SER A 47 16.23 -5.26 0.96
C SER A 47 15.52 -4.38 1.98
N ALA A 48 15.80 -3.07 1.98
CA ALA A 48 15.11 -2.11 2.84
C ALA A 48 13.59 -2.06 2.57
N LEU A 49 13.16 -2.04 1.30
CA LEU A 49 11.74 -2.08 0.93
C LEU A 49 11.05 -3.36 1.40
N HIS A 50 11.74 -4.50 1.34
CA HIS A 50 11.22 -5.77 1.84
C HIS A 50 11.13 -5.81 3.37
N ASP A 51 12.09 -5.23 4.09
CA ASP A 51 12.05 -5.12 5.55
C ASP A 51 10.90 -4.21 6.01
N GLU A 52 10.63 -3.12 5.28
CA GLU A 52 9.46 -2.26 5.52
C GLU A 52 8.14 -3.02 5.31
N LEU A 53 8.02 -3.78 4.22
CA LEU A 53 6.84 -4.59 3.94
C LEU A 53 6.63 -5.65 5.02
N ARG A 54 7.70 -6.35 5.42
CA ARG A 54 7.66 -7.31 6.53
C ARG A 54 7.19 -6.65 7.81
N THR A 55 7.77 -5.50 8.18
CA THR A 55 7.39 -4.76 9.38
C THR A 55 5.91 -4.39 9.35
N ARG A 56 5.40 -3.90 8.20
CA ARG A 56 3.98 -3.58 8.03
C ARG A 56 3.09 -4.80 8.28
N LEU A 57 3.42 -5.95 7.68
CA LEU A 57 2.68 -7.20 7.87
C LEU A 57 2.72 -7.67 9.33
N GLU A 58 3.86 -7.55 10.01
CA GLU A 58 4.01 -7.90 11.43
C GLU A 58 3.19 -7.00 12.36
N THR A 59 3.07 -5.71 12.02
CA THR A 59 2.26 -4.74 12.79
C THR A 59 0.75 -4.84 12.53
N GLY A 60 0.31 -5.79 11.69
CA GLY A 60 -1.09 -5.99 11.36
C GLY A 60 -1.61 -5.07 10.27
N GLY A 61 -0.72 -4.46 9.47
CA GLY A 61 -1.08 -3.80 8.22
C GLY A 61 -1.49 -4.83 7.18
N THR A 62 -2.71 -5.34 7.30
CA THR A 62 -3.34 -6.21 6.29
C THR A 62 -4.08 -5.34 5.29
N ALA A 63 -3.39 -4.85 4.26
CA ALA A 63 -4.02 -4.88 2.94
C ALA A 63 -4.14 -6.37 2.60
N ARG A 64 -5.31 -6.93 2.87
CA ARG A 64 -5.58 -8.36 2.84
C ARG A 64 -5.44 -8.84 1.39
N ALA A 65 -4.51 -9.77 1.15
CA ALA A 65 -4.32 -10.47 -0.13
C ALA A 65 -5.53 -11.29 -0.55
#